data_AF-A0A969F5V6-F1
#
_entry.id   AF-A0A969F5V6-F1
#
_cell.length_a   1.000
_cell.length_b   1.000
_cell.length_c   1.000
_cell.angle_alpha   90.00
_cell.angle_beta   90.00
_cell.angle_gamma   90.00
#
_symmetry.space_group_name_H-M   'P 1'
#
loop_
_entity.id
_entity.type
_entity.pdbx_description
1 polymer ?
#
loop_
_entity_poly.entity_id
_entity_poly.type
_entity_poly.pdbx_seq_one_letter_code
_entity_poly.pdbx_strand_id
1 'polypeptide(L)'
;MAPPGAFGRKWSSDLRDWFVFSVLENYRYASPNLRAIALFGVVGEPLFFLIWSINDPKGFESLPLRLIAAALCVPLLFVEKAEKVCGEFAIAVHFVATATYCLPFFFGYLFLMNVQDGPTSIHWPMQHLVALLLLVLVLPVGPVAAASFGAGTTAAWLLFKSTQPIGQVTEEVLRLSLQLMPVYIFIIAAGTVFNRNREIINREKLRTMAAIGSNVAHELRTPFLGIRALAEGIQKYLPTLIQTYIRAMEHGITVEPIRRSHVEGLSLSLGRINSEIEYSNRIVDMLLINSSESPVHADEYTTFSAFSVYRRSADEVPIHH
;
A
#
# COMPACT_ATOMS: atom_id res chain seq x y z
N MET A 1 -38.80 18.95 -9.86
CA MET A 1 -39.06 17.57 -9.40
C MET A 1 -37.93 16.68 -9.90
N ALA A 2 -37.03 16.25 -9.03
CA ALA A 2 -35.97 15.30 -9.40
C ALA A 2 -36.60 13.91 -9.64
N PRO A 3 -36.17 13.16 -10.67
CA PRO A 3 -36.77 11.87 -11.01
C PRO A 3 -36.57 10.85 -9.87
N PRO A 4 -37.54 9.94 -9.63
CA PRO A 4 -37.60 9.03 -8.48
C PRO A 4 -36.56 7.89 -8.47
N GLY A 5 -35.42 8.06 -9.15
CA GLY A 5 -34.33 7.09 -9.20
C GLY A 5 -32.93 7.67 -9.02
N ALA A 6 -32.80 8.95 -8.67
CA ALA A 6 -31.51 9.62 -8.47
C ALA A 6 -30.89 9.32 -7.09
N PHE A 7 -31.73 9.12 -6.06
CA PHE A 7 -31.27 8.91 -4.68
C PHE A 7 -30.70 7.51 -4.46
N GLY A 8 -31.35 6.46 -4.99
CA GLY A 8 -30.87 5.08 -4.88
C GLY A 8 -29.62 4.78 -5.70
N ARG A 9 -29.45 5.43 -6.87
CA ARG A 9 -28.25 5.28 -7.69
C ARG A 9 -27.00 5.85 -7.02
N LYS A 10 -27.12 7.01 -6.37
CA LYS A 10 -26.01 7.64 -5.63
C LYS A 10 -25.57 6.81 -4.42
N TRP A 11 -26.52 6.27 -3.66
CA TRP A 11 -26.20 5.39 -2.53
C TRP A 11 -25.51 4.08 -2.97
N SER A 12 -25.94 3.51 -4.10
CA SER A 12 -25.31 2.30 -4.66
C SER A 12 -23.91 2.54 -5.21
N SER A 13 -23.63 3.72 -5.77
CA SER A 13 -22.27 4.08 -6.19
C SER A 13 -21.37 4.31 -4.98
N ASP A 14 -21.85 5.05 -3.99
CA ASP A 14 -21.06 5.36 -2.78
C ASP A 14 -20.66 4.10 -2.02
N LEU A 15 -21.55 3.10 -1.97
CA LEU A 15 -21.31 1.82 -1.27
C LEU A 15 -20.37 0.90 -2.06
N ARG A 16 -20.49 0.86 -3.39
CA ARG A 16 -19.55 0.14 -4.25
C ARG A 16 -18.16 0.75 -4.17
N ASP A 17 -18.07 2.08 -4.23
CA ASP A 17 -16.79 2.78 -4.21
C ASP A 17 -16.13 2.64 -2.83
N TRP A 18 -16.91 2.70 -1.75
CA TRP A 18 -16.45 2.35 -0.40
C TRP A 18 -15.94 0.90 -0.30
N PHE A 19 -16.65 -0.06 -0.90
CA PHE A 19 -16.24 -1.46 -0.89
C PHE A 19 -14.92 -1.66 -1.64
N VAL A 20 -14.82 -1.11 -2.85
CA VAL A 20 -13.60 -1.18 -3.68
C VAL A 20 -12.42 -0.58 -2.92
N PHE A 21 -12.62 0.61 -2.35
CA PHE A 21 -11.61 1.28 -1.54
C PHE A 21 -11.19 0.44 -0.34
N SER A 22 -12.15 -0.09 0.43
CA SER A 22 -11.88 -0.87 1.64
C SER A 22 -11.13 -2.17 1.33
N VAL A 23 -11.49 -2.88 0.24
CA VAL A 23 -10.80 -4.10 -0.19
C VAL A 23 -9.35 -3.79 -0.60
N LEU A 24 -9.14 -2.74 -1.39
CA LEU A 24 -7.81 -2.28 -1.79
C LEU A 24 -6.97 -1.82 -0.59
N GLU A 25 -7.58 -1.13 0.38
CA GLU A 25 -6.90 -0.65 1.59
C GLU A 25 -6.36 -1.80 2.44
N ASN A 26 -7.19 -2.84 2.68
CA ASN A 26 -6.72 -4.05 3.38
C ASN A 26 -5.57 -4.73 2.64
N TYR A 27 -5.71 -4.86 1.32
CA TYR A 27 -4.69 -5.49 0.48
C TYR A 27 -3.37 -4.71 0.49
N ARG A 28 -3.41 -3.40 0.27
CA ARG A 28 -2.23 -2.52 0.28
C ARG A 28 -1.54 -2.51 1.64
N TYR A 29 -2.30 -2.56 2.73
CA TYR A 29 -1.75 -2.69 4.07
C TYR A 29 -0.98 -4.00 4.26
N ALA A 30 -1.51 -5.12 3.75
CA ALA A 30 -0.87 -6.43 3.85
C ALA A 30 0.26 -6.65 2.83
N SER A 31 0.24 -5.92 1.70
CA SER A 31 1.14 -6.09 0.54
C SER A 31 2.63 -6.22 0.91
N PRO A 32 3.21 -5.38 1.80
CA PRO A 32 4.64 -5.51 2.17
C PRO A 32 5.02 -6.87 2.76
N ASN A 33 4.09 -7.53 3.46
CA ASN A 33 4.31 -8.81 4.13
C ASN A 33 3.54 -9.96 3.47
N LEU A 34 2.84 -9.71 2.37
CA LEU A 34 1.88 -10.65 1.79
C LEU A 34 2.54 -11.96 1.35
N ARG A 35 3.76 -11.91 0.82
CA ARG A 35 4.54 -13.11 0.47
C ARG A 35 4.83 -13.98 1.69
N ALA A 36 5.19 -13.36 2.82
CA ALA A 36 5.44 -14.11 4.05
C ALA A 36 4.16 -14.75 4.58
N ILE A 37 3.04 -14.00 4.60
CA ILE A 37 1.72 -14.51 4.97
C ILE A 37 1.31 -15.69 4.08
N ALA A 38 1.48 -15.56 2.76
CA ALA A 38 1.18 -16.62 1.80
C ALA A 38 2.06 -17.85 2.01
N LEU A 39 3.35 -17.67 2.29
CA LEU A 39 4.27 -18.77 2.60
C LEU A 39 3.85 -19.53 3.86
N PHE A 40 3.43 -18.82 4.91
CA PHE A 40 2.85 -19.44 6.10
C PHE A 40 1.60 -20.26 5.78
N GLY A 41 0.73 -19.79 4.88
CA GLY A 41 -0.42 -20.58 4.42
C GLY A 41 -0.03 -21.82 3.62
N VAL A 42 0.84 -21.68 2.61
CA VAL A 42 1.25 -22.79 1.73
C VAL A 42 1.98 -23.90 2.50
N VAL A 43 2.88 -23.53 3.41
CA VAL A 43 3.68 -24.49 4.17
C VAL A 43 3.00 -24.91 5.47
N GLY A 44 2.35 -23.96 6.16
CA GLY A 44 1.71 -24.20 7.43
C GLY A 44 0.54 -25.17 7.30
N GLU A 45 -0.31 -25.04 6.28
CA GLU A 45 -1.50 -25.89 6.14
C GLU A 45 -1.15 -27.39 6.09
N PRO A 46 -0.26 -27.88 5.21
CA PRO A 46 0.16 -29.29 5.23
C PRO A 46 0.92 -29.68 6.50
N LEU A 47 1.73 -28.78 7.06
CA LEU A 47 2.49 -29.07 8.27
C LEU A 47 1.57 -29.27 9.48
N PHE A 48 0.56 -28.41 9.64
CA PHE A 48 -0.42 -28.52 10.71
C PHE A 48 -1.28 -29.78 10.58
N PHE A 49 -1.57 -30.24 9.35
CA PHE A 49 -2.20 -31.55 9.16
C PHE A 49 -1.38 -32.66 9.82
N LEU A 50 -0.06 -32.70 9.56
CA LEU A 50 0.82 -33.71 10.15
C LEU A 50 0.88 -33.61 11.68
N ILE A 51 1.00 -32.38 12.21
CA ILE A 51 1.07 -32.13 13.66
C ILE A 51 -0.20 -32.66 14.35
N TRP A 52 -1.39 -32.30 13.86
CA TRP A 52 -2.64 -32.69 14.51
C TRP A 52 -3.02 -34.14 14.26
N SER A 53 -2.69 -34.71 13.10
CA SER A 53 -2.88 -36.14 12.85
C SER A 53 -2.08 -37.02 13.82
N ILE A 54 -0.96 -36.52 14.36
CA ILE A 54 -0.14 -37.23 15.34
C ILE A 54 -0.61 -36.93 16.78
N ASN A 55 -0.88 -35.66 17.09
CA ASN A 55 -1.14 -35.22 18.47
C ASN A 55 -2.60 -35.39 18.92
N ASP A 56 -3.56 -35.32 17.99
CA ASP A 56 -4.97 -35.62 18.25
C ASP A 56 -5.55 -36.53 17.15
N PRO A 57 -5.16 -37.82 17.09
CA PRO A 57 -5.58 -38.73 16.03
C PRO A 57 -7.09 -39.02 16.00
N LYS A 58 -7.80 -38.71 17.09
CA LYS A 58 -9.25 -38.85 17.19
C LYS A 58 -9.98 -37.59 16.75
N GLY A 59 -9.29 -36.45 16.71
CA GLY A 59 -9.82 -35.20 16.21
C GLY A 59 -10.12 -35.27 14.71
N PHE A 60 -11.18 -34.60 14.31
CA PHE A 60 -11.50 -34.42 12.91
C PHE A 60 -10.49 -33.50 12.24
N GLU A 61 -9.79 -34.02 11.24
CA GLU A 61 -8.85 -33.29 10.38
C GLU A 61 -9.14 -33.57 8.90
N SER A 62 -8.93 -32.56 8.05
CA SER A 62 -9.29 -32.65 6.63
C SER A 62 -8.16 -32.17 5.73
N LEU A 63 -7.39 -33.13 5.20
CA LEU A 63 -6.33 -32.87 4.23
C LEU A 63 -6.86 -32.14 2.97
N PRO A 64 -8.01 -32.52 2.36
CA PRO A 64 -8.52 -31.81 1.19
C PRO A 64 -8.78 -30.31 1.46
N LEU A 65 -9.39 -29.96 2.60
CA LEU A 65 -9.68 -28.57 2.94
C LEU A 65 -8.40 -27.75 3.15
N ARG A 66 -7.37 -28.36 3.76
CA ARG A 66 -6.04 -27.76 3.96
C ARG A 66 -5.30 -27.56 2.64
N LEU A 67 -5.37 -28.53 1.73
CA LEU A 67 -4.77 -28.38 0.40
C LEU A 67 -5.44 -27.28 -0.42
N ILE A 68 -6.76 -27.10 -0.29
CA ILE A 68 -7.45 -25.96 -0.88
C ILE A 68 -6.98 -24.64 -0.25
N ALA A 69 -6.84 -24.56 1.08
CA ALA A 69 -6.30 -23.38 1.76
C ALA A 69 -4.88 -23.03 1.27
N ALA A 70 -4.01 -24.05 1.19
CA ALA A 70 -2.66 -23.90 0.66
C ALA A 70 -2.67 -23.43 -0.80
N ALA A 71 -3.52 -24.03 -1.64
CA ALA A 71 -3.64 -23.66 -3.05
C ALA A 71 -4.13 -22.22 -3.25
N LEU A 72 -5.08 -21.75 -2.43
CA LEU A 72 -5.54 -20.35 -2.46
C LEU A 72 -4.44 -19.36 -2.07
N CYS A 73 -3.48 -19.78 -1.25
CA CYS A 73 -2.32 -18.96 -0.90
C CYS A 73 -1.26 -18.88 -2.01
N VAL A 74 -1.21 -19.83 -2.96
CA VAL A 74 -0.17 -19.87 -4.00
C VAL A 74 -0.14 -18.61 -4.89
N PRO A 75 -1.27 -18.10 -5.44
CA PRO A 75 -1.26 -16.86 -6.22
C PRO A 75 -0.69 -15.66 -5.45
N LEU A 76 -0.90 -15.60 -4.13
CA LEU A 76 -0.43 -14.52 -3.26
C LEU A 76 1.09 -14.57 -3.04
N LEU A 77 1.73 -15.74 -3.17
CA LEU A 77 3.19 -15.88 -3.12
C LEU A 77 3.85 -15.17 -4.31
N PHE A 78 3.18 -15.16 -5.46
CA PHE A 78 3.62 -14.53 -6.71
C PHE A 78 2.87 -13.23 -7.00
N VAL A 79 2.54 -12.47 -5.95
CA VAL A 79 1.68 -11.28 -6.00
C VAL A 79 2.01 -10.31 -7.14
N GLU A 80 3.27 -9.88 -7.30
CA GLU A 80 3.66 -8.92 -8.36
C GLU A 80 3.35 -9.44 -9.78
N LYS A 81 3.49 -10.75 -10.01
CA LYS A 81 3.16 -11.38 -11.29
C LYS A 81 1.66 -11.52 -11.45
N ALA A 82 0.96 -11.88 -10.38
CA ALA A 82 -0.48 -12.04 -10.37
C ALA A 82 -1.21 -10.70 -10.62
N GLU A 83 -0.72 -9.60 -10.03
CA GLU A 83 -1.22 -8.24 -10.25
C GLU A 83 -1.05 -7.80 -11.71
N LYS A 84 0.10 -8.10 -12.33
CA LYS A 84 0.35 -7.78 -13.75
C LYS A 84 -0.61 -8.50 -14.70
N VAL A 85 -1.08 -9.70 -14.33
CA VAL A 85 -1.97 -10.51 -15.17
C VAL A 85 -3.45 -10.18 -14.94
N CYS A 86 -3.86 -10.05 -13.68
CA CYS A 86 -5.27 -9.94 -13.29
C CYS A 86 -5.71 -8.53 -12.87
N GLY A 87 -4.75 -7.65 -12.57
CA GLY A 87 -4.99 -6.33 -11.98
C GLY A 87 -5.04 -6.34 -10.44
N GLU A 88 -4.68 -5.21 -9.84
CA GLU A 88 -4.59 -5.04 -8.38
C GLU A 88 -5.90 -5.39 -7.66
N PHE A 89 -7.04 -4.89 -8.16
CA PHE A 89 -8.34 -5.12 -7.53
C PHE A 89 -8.73 -6.61 -7.51
N ALA A 90 -8.45 -7.35 -8.58
CA ALA A 90 -8.75 -8.79 -8.63
C ALA A 90 -7.92 -9.56 -7.59
N ILE A 91 -6.64 -9.21 -7.43
CA ILE A 91 -5.77 -9.80 -6.41
C ILE A 91 -6.21 -9.40 -5.00
N ALA A 92 -6.66 -8.15 -4.79
CA ALA A 92 -7.19 -7.71 -3.52
C ALA A 92 -8.46 -8.49 -3.11
N VAL A 93 -9.38 -8.74 -4.04
CA VAL A 93 -10.55 -9.61 -3.80
C VAL A 93 -10.12 -11.05 -3.51
N HIS A 94 -9.18 -11.60 -4.30
CA HIS A 94 -8.62 -12.94 -4.06
C HIS A 94 -7.99 -13.07 -2.67
N PHE A 95 -7.28 -12.04 -2.22
CA PHE A 95 -6.68 -11.97 -0.89
C PHE A 95 -7.74 -12.00 0.22
N VAL A 96 -8.78 -11.17 0.14
CA VAL A 96 -9.88 -11.17 1.12
C VAL A 96 -10.62 -12.51 1.12
N ALA A 97 -10.87 -13.08 -0.06
CA ALA A 97 -11.48 -14.40 -0.20
C ALA A 97 -10.62 -15.51 0.41
N THR A 98 -9.30 -15.47 0.18
CA THR A 98 -8.34 -16.42 0.75
C THR A 98 -8.28 -16.30 2.27
N ALA A 99 -8.20 -15.08 2.80
CA ALA A 99 -8.24 -14.83 4.24
C ALA A 99 -9.55 -15.33 4.87
N THR A 100 -10.69 -15.10 4.21
CA THR A 100 -12.01 -15.60 4.63
C THR A 100 -12.08 -17.12 4.63
N TYR A 101 -11.52 -17.78 3.62
CA TYR A 101 -11.48 -19.23 3.55
C TYR A 101 -10.57 -19.81 4.64
N CYS A 102 -9.32 -19.35 4.72
CA CYS A 102 -8.31 -19.97 5.58
C CYS A 102 -8.55 -19.69 7.06
N LEU A 103 -9.10 -18.52 7.42
CA LEU A 103 -9.23 -18.11 8.82
C LEU A 103 -10.61 -18.45 9.40
N PRO A 104 -11.71 -17.72 9.12
CA PRO A 104 -12.99 -18.02 9.75
C PRO A 104 -13.67 -19.28 9.22
N PHE A 105 -13.62 -19.56 7.92
CA PHE A 105 -14.29 -20.74 7.35
C PHE A 105 -13.61 -22.04 7.77
N PHE A 106 -12.32 -22.21 7.44
CA PHE A 106 -11.60 -23.45 7.67
C PHE A 106 -11.54 -23.79 9.16
N PHE A 107 -10.98 -22.92 10.00
CA PHE A 107 -10.91 -23.18 11.44
C PHE A 107 -12.28 -23.23 12.10
N GLY A 108 -13.28 -22.51 11.56
CA GLY A 108 -14.67 -22.60 12.03
C GLY A 108 -15.28 -23.97 11.77
N TYR A 109 -15.04 -24.53 10.59
CA TYR A 109 -15.54 -25.85 10.26
C TYR A 109 -14.87 -26.94 11.11
N LEU A 110 -13.54 -26.89 11.28
CA LEU A 110 -12.83 -27.84 12.16
C LEU A 110 -13.29 -27.70 13.60
N PHE A 111 -13.49 -26.49 14.10
CA PHE A 111 -14.07 -26.26 15.43
C PHE A 111 -15.43 -26.95 15.58
N LEU A 112 -16.36 -26.74 14.64
CA LEU A 112 -17.69 -27.34 14.71
C LEU A 112 -17.66 -28.87 14.68
N MET A 113 -16.86 -29.45 13.77
CA MET A 113 -16.72 -30.90 13.64
C MET A 113 -16.12 -31.54 14.90
N ASN A 114 -15.11 -30.91 15.50
CA ASN A 114 -14.44 -31.45 16.69
C ASN A 114 -15.21 -31.24 18.00
N VAL A 115 -16.21 -30.37 18.02
CA VAL A 115 -17.09 -30.18 19.17
C VAL A 115 -18.30 -31.12 19.13
N GLN A 116 -18.70 -31.55 17.93
CA GLN A 116 -19.84 -32.43 17.74
C GLN A 116 -19.68 -33.80 18.43
N ASP A 117 -18.46 -34.35 18.44
CA ASP A 117 -18.19 -35.71 18.91
C ASP A 117 -17.91 -35.84 20.43
N GLY A 118 -18.12 -34.77 21.21
CA GLY A 118 -18.03 -34.77 22.68
C GLY A 118 -17.10 -33.68 23.25
N PRO A 119 -16.59 -33.83 24.50
CA PRO A 119 -15.74 -32.83 25.13
C PRO A 119 -14.46 -32.65 24.31
N THR A 120 -14.39 -31.52 23.61
CA THR A 120 -13.33 -31.21 22.66
C THR A 120 -12.04 -30.85 23.37
N SER A 121 -10.91 -31.18 22.74
CA SER A 121 -9.62 -30.64 23.15
C SER A 121 -9.63 -29.10 22.98
N ILE A 122 -9.09 -28.38 23.96
CA ILE A 122 -9.11 -26.90 24.00
C ILE A 122 -8.48 -26.22 22.76
N HIS A 123 -7.66 -26.94 21.99
CA HIS A 123 -6.96 -26.37 20.85
C HIS A 123 -7.89 -26.02 19.67
N TRP A 124 -9.00 -26.73 19.45
CA TRP A 124 -9.93 -26.42 18.36
C TRP A 124 -10.61 -25.05 18.49
N PRO A 125 -11.28 -24.72 19.61
CA PRO A 125 -11.80 -23.37 19.82
C PRO A 125 -10.69 -22.31 19.87
N MET A 126 -9.52 -22.65 20.42
CA MET A 126 -8.38 -21.72 20.48
C MET A 126 -7.85 -21.38 19.09
N GLN A 127 -7.78 -22.34 18.16
CA GLN A 127 -7.37 -22.08 16.78
C GLN A 127 -8.33 -21.16 16.06
N HIS A 128 -9.64 -21.31 16.26
CA HIS A 128 -10.61 -20.38 15.68
C HIS A 128 -10.49 -18.96 16.27
N LEU A 129 -10.21 -18.84 17.57
CA LEU A 129 -9.91 -17.55 18.21
C LEU A 129 -8.64 -16.91 17.63
N VAL A 130 -7.56 -17.69 17.48
CA VAL A 130 -6.31 -17.22 16.86
C VAL A 130 -6.55 -16.83 15.41
N ALA A 131 -7.37 -17.58 14.67
CA ALA A 131 -7.73 -17.26 13.30
C ALA A 131 -8.46 -15.93 13.19
N LEU A 132 -9.38 -15.62 14.11
CA LEU A 132 -10.02 -14.31 14.17
C LEU A 132 -9.03 -13.19 14.53
N LEU A 133 -8.13 -13.41 15.47
CA LEU A 133 -7.08 -12.43 15.79
C LEU A 133 -6.19 -12.13 14.58
N LEU A 134 -5.78 -13.17 13.85
CA LEU A 134 -5.03 -13.02 12.60
C LEU A 134 -5.86 -12.33 11.52
N LEU A 135 -7.15 -12.63 11.41
CA LEU A 135 -8.04 -12.02 10.42
C LEU A 135 -8.10 -10.50 10.62
N VAL A 136 -8.24 -10.04 11.87
CA VAL A 136 -8.29 -8.60 12.17
C VAL A 136 -6.92 -7.93 12.02
N LEU A 137 -5.82 -8.66 12.19
CA LEU A 137 -4.48 -8.15 11.93
C LEU A 137 -4.20 -7.97 10.42
N VAL A 138 -4.67 -8.93 9.62
CA VAL A 138 -4.45 -9.01 8.17
C VAL A 138 -5.44 -8.13 7.41
N LEU A 139 -6.67 -7.99 7.92
CA LEU A 139 -7.72 -7.11 7.40
C LEU A 139 -7.97 -5.96 8.37
N PRO A 140 -7.17 -4.87 8.34
CA PRO A 140 -7.29 -3.77 9.29
C PRO A 140 -8.60 -2.99 9.22
N VAL A 141 -9.31 -3.01 8.08
CA VAL A 141 -10.59 -2.31 7.92
C VAL A 141 -11.68 -3.13 8.60
N GLY A 142 -12.06 -2.71 9.81
CA GLY A 142 -12.99 -3.42 10.71
C GLY A 142 -14.25 -3.99 10.05
N PRO A 143 -15.01 -3.20 9.25
CA PRO A 143 -16.17 -3.72 8.53
C PRO A 143 -15.87 -4.87 7.56
N VAL A 144 -14.72 -4.86 6.87
CA VAL A 144 -14.32 -5.94 5.96
C VAL A 144 -13.92 -7.18 6.76
N ALA A 145 -13.19 -7.02 7.87
CA ALA A 145 -12.87 -8.12 8.77
C ALA A 145 -14.13 -8.76 9.37
N ALA A 146 -15.09 -7.94 9.83
CA ALA A 146 -16.37 -8.40 10.37
C ALA A 146 -17.22 -9.13 9.32
N ALA A 147 -17.31 -8.59 8.10
CA ALA A 147 -18.01 -9.23 6.99
C ALA A 147 -17.34 -10.56 6.60
N SER A 148 -16.01 -10.61 6.54
CA SER A 148 -15.23 -11.82 6.26
C SER A 148 -15.44 -12.88 7.35
N PHE A 149 -15.41 -12.49 8.62
CA PHE A 149 -15.67 -13.40 9.74
C PHE A 149 -17.10 -13.95 9.67
N GLY A 150 -18.09 -13.09 9.47
CA GLY A 150 -19.49 -13.49 9.32
C GLY A 150 -19.68 -14.45 8.17
N ALA A 151 -19.19 -14.09 6.97
CA ALA A 151 -19.33 -14.92 5.77
C ALA A 151 -18.65 -16.29 5.93
N GLY A 152 -17.40 -16.32 6.42
CA GLY A 152 -16.66 -17.56 6.62
C GLY A 152 -17.29 -18.47 7.68
N THR A 153 -17.68 -17.90 8.83
CA THR A 153 -18.34 -18.65 9.91
C THR A 153 -19.72 -19.16 9.47
N THR A 154 -20.49 -18.36 8.73
CA THR A 154 -21.77 -18.82 8.16
C THR A 154 -21.54 -19.96 7.16
N ALA A 155 -20.55 -19.85 6.26
CA ALA A 155 -20.22 -20.92 5.33
C ALA A 155 -19.78 -22.21 6.06
N ALA A 156 -19.03 -22.09 7.15
CA ALA A 156 -18.63 -23.22 7.99
C ALA A 156 -19.84 -23.91 8.62
N TRP A 157 -20.79 -23.14 9.16
CA TRP A 157 -22.05 -23.65 9.70
C TRP A 157 -22.93 -24.32 8.64
N LEU A 158 -22.98 -23.77 7.43
CA LEU A 158 -23.72 -24.37 6.32
C LEU A 158 -23.13 -25.72 5.90
N LEU A 159 -21.80 -25.79 5.77
CA LEU A 159 -21.11 -27.04 5.47
C LEU A 159 -21.25 -28.06 6.61
N PHE A 160 -21.11 -27.63 7.86
CA PHE A 160 -21.34 -28.46 9.02
C PHE A 160 -22.74 -29.09 8.98
N LYS A 161 -23.78 -28.28 8.83
CA LYS A 161 -25.17 -28.77 8.77
C LYS A 161 -25.46 -29.67 7.56
N SER A 162 -24.76 -29.50 6.44
CA SER A 162 -24.94 -30.38 5.28
C SER A 162 -24.23 -31.73 5.42
N THR A 163 -23.17 -31.78 6.23
CA THR A 163 -22.41 -33.01 6.50
C THR A 163 -22.95 -33.84 7.66
N GLN A 164 -23.69 -33.22 8.59
CA GLN A 164 -24.29 -33.90 9.74
C GLN A 164 -25.70 -34.44 9.42
N PRO A 165 -26.10 -35.58 10.02
CA PRO A 165 -27.48 -36.05 9.93
C PRO A 165 -28.49 -34.99 10.40
N ILE A 166 -29.63 -34.90 9.72
CA ILE A 166 -30.67 -33.88 9.99
C ILE A 166 -31.05 -33.92 11.48
N GLY A 167 -30.90 -32.78 12.16
CA GLY A 167 -31.33 -32.59 13.55
C GLY A 167 -30.30 -32.93 14.64
N GLN A 168 -29.07 -33.34 14.28
CA GLN A 168 -28.04 -33.71 15.26
C GLN A 168 -27.01 -32.59 15.50
N VAL A 169 -27.43 -31.36 15.82
CA VAL A 169 -26.49 -30.39 16.40
C VAL A 169 -26.46 -30.63 17.91
N THR A 170 -25.32 -31.01 18.48
CA THR A 170 -25.25 -31.21 19.94
C THR A 170 -25.45 -29.90 20.69
N GLU A 171 -26.02 -29.98 21.90
CA GLU A 171 -26.13 -28.82 22.79
C GLU A 171 -24.76 -28.20 23.11
N GLU A 172 -23.71 -29.01 23.09
CA GLU A 172 -22.33 -28.59 23.30
C GLU A 172 -21.80 -27.68 22.18
N VAL A 173 -22.10 -27.98 20.91
CA VAL A 173 -21.78 -27.10 19.77
C VAL A 173 -22.43 -25.73 19.93
N LEU A 174 -23.72 -25.71 20.29
CA LEU A 174 -24.45 -24.45 20.51
C LEU A 174 -23.90 -23.70 21.72
N ARG A 175 -23.67 -24.39 22.84
CA ARG A 175 -23.14 -23.82 24.08
C ARG A 175 -21.79 -23.14 23.86
N LEU A 176 -20.83 -23.85 23.26
CA LEU A 176 -19.49 -23.30 23.02
C LEU A 176 -19.51 -22.16 22.00
N SER A 177 -20.29 -22.27 20.94
CA SER A 177 -20.44 -21.20 19.94
C SER A 177 -21.00 -19.92 20.55
N LEU A 178 -22.02 -20.04 21.42
CA LEU A 178 -22.61 -18.90 22.14
C LEU A 178 -21.68 -18.35 23.22
N GLN A 179 -20.92 -19.20 23.90
CA GLN A 179 -19.97 -18.78 24.92
C GLN A 179 -18.78 -17.99 24.34
N LEU A 180 -18.36 -18.32 23.12
CA LEU A 180 -17.26 -17.62 22.43
C LEU A 180 -17.70 -16.33 21.73
N MET A 181 -19.00 -16.17 21.45
CA MET A 181 -19.57 -14.99 20.78
C MET A 181 -19.14 -13.64 21.40
N PRO A 182 -19.21 -13.43 22.73
CA PRO A 182 -18.74 -12.20 23.35
C PRO A 182 -17.24 -11.94 23.10
N VAL A 183 -16.43 -13.00 23.08
CA VAL A 183 -14.98 -12.91 22.82
C VAL A 183 -14.75 -12.53 21.36
N TYR A 184 -15.49 -13.11 20.41
CA TYR A 184 -15.38 -12.75 18.99
C TYR A 184 -15.78 -11.29 18.75
N ILE A 185 -16.89 -10.84 19.33
CA ILE A 185 -17.33 -9.44 19.24
C ILE A 185 -16.27 -8.52 19.83
N PHE A 186 -15.71 -8.88 20.99
CA PHE A 186 -14.64 -8.10 21.62
C PHE A 186 -13.41 -8.00 20.72
N ILE A 187 -12.95 -9.09 20.12
CA ILE A 187 -11.77 -9.08 19.22
C ILE A 187 -12.01 -8.19 18.02
N ILE A 188 -13.17 -8.30 17.36
CA ILE A 188 -13.52 -7.47 16.19
C ILE A 188 -13.60 -5.99 16.59
N ALA A 189 -14.28 -5.68 17.70
CA ALA A 189 -14.43 -4.31 18.18
C ALA A 189 -13.07 -3.70 18.57
N ALA A 190 -12.30 -4.40 19.40
CA ALA A 190 -10.99 -3.96 19.85
C ALA A 190 -10.05 -3.76 18.66
N GLY A 191 -9.94 -4.74 17.78
CA GLY A 191 -9.05 -4.64 16.62
C GLY A 191 -9.48 -3.54 15.63
N THR A 192 -10.79 -3.29 15.46
CA THR A 192 -11.27 -2.14 14.68
C THR A 192 -10.81 -0.81 15.28
N VAL A 193 -10.87 -0.66 16.61
CA VAL A 193 -10.41 0.54 17.30
C VAL A 193 -8.89 0.71 17.19
N PHE A 194 -8.12 -0.34 17.47
CA PHE A 194 -6.66 -0.28 17.46
C PHE A 194 -6.09 -0.08 16.04
N ASN A 195 -6.63 -0.76 15.03
CA ASN A 195 -6.18 -0.60 13.65
C ASN A 195 -6.48 0.81 13.12
N ARG A 196 -7.64 1.39 13.48
CA ARG A 196 -7.99 2.76 13.10
C ARG A 196 -7.03 3.78 13.72
N ASN A 197 -6.68 3.62 14.99
CA ASN A 197 -5.71 4.50 15.65
C ASN A 197 -4.34 4.43 14.97
N ARG A 198 -3.88 3.24 14.61
CA ARG A 198 -2.61 3.05 13.90
C ARG A 198 -2.59 3.78 12.55
N GLU A 199 -3.68 3.68 11.79
CA GLU A 199 -3.81 4.35 10.50
C GLU A 199 -3.83 5.87 10.64
N ILE A 200 -4.55 6.41 11.63
CA ILE A 200 -4.57 7.86 11.93
C ILE A 200 -3.15 8.35 12.25
N ILE A 201 -2.43 7.65 13.14
CA ILE A 201 -1.05 8.02 13.52
C ILE A 201 -0.12 8.00 12.31
N ASN A 202 -0.23 7.00 11.43
CA ASN A 202 0.61 6.91 10.24
C ASN A 202 0.33 8.06 9.26
N ARG A 203 -0.94 8.42 9.05
CA ARG A 203 -1.34 9.57 8.22
C ARG A 203 -0.87 10.89 8.82
N GLU A 204 -1.00 11.09 10.13
CA GLU A 204 -0.50 12.29 10.81
C GLU A 204 1.03 12.43 10.68
N LYS A 205 1.77 11.33 10.78
CA LYS A 205 3.22 11.31 10.55
C LYS A 205 3.57 11.72 9.12
N LEU A 206 2.88 11.17 8.12
CA LEU A 206 3.08 11.54 6.71
C LEU A 206 2.75 13.02 6.45
N ARG A 207 1.63 13.51 6.99
CA ARG A 207 1.23 14.92 6.88
C ARG A 207 2.25 15.86 7.53
N THR A 208 2.79 15.46 8.68
CA THR A 208 3.84 16.22 9.37
C THR A 208 5.12 16.27 8.54
N MET A 209 5.53 15.14 7.95
CA MET A 209 6.68 15.11 7.03
C MET A 209 6.46 15.98 5.79
N ALA A 210 5.26 15.95 5.20
CA ALA A 210 4.90 16.83 4.08
C ALA A 210 4.94 18.31 4.47
N ALA A 211 4.40 18.67 5.64
CA ALA A 211 4.44 20.05 6.14
C ALA A 211 5.87 20.55 6.38
N ILE A 212 6.74 19.71 6.96
CA ILE A 212 8.17 20.02 7.13
C ILE A 212 8.83 20.22 5.76
N GLY A 213 8.56 19.32 4.80
CA GLY A 213 9.06 19.45 3.43
C GLY A 213 8.64 20.75 2.76
N SER A 214 7.37 21.15 2.92
CA SER A 214 6.84 22.42 2.43
C SER A 214 7.55 23.63 3.05
N ASN A 215 7.81 23.61 4.35
CA ASN A 215 8.52 24.71 5.02
C ASN A 215 9.97 24.79 4.53
N VAL A 216 10.68 23.66 4.46
CA VAL A 216 12.06 23.60 3.96
C VAL A 216 12.14 24.10 2.51
N ALA A 217 11.21 23.68 1.66
CA ALA A 217 11.12 24.14 0.28
C ALA A 217 10.93 25.66 0.20
N HIS A 218 10.06 26.21 1.05
CA HIS A 218 9.82 27.66 1.12
C HIS A 218 11.08 28.41 1.58
N GLU A 219 11.78 27.88 2.59
CA GLU A 219 13.03 28.47 3.09
C GLU A 219 14.18 28.39 2.09
N LEU A 220 14.25 27.36 1.24
CA LEU A 220 15.27 27.20 0.20
C LEU A 220 15.04 28.10 -1.02
N ARG A 221 13.79 28.50 -1.30
CA ARG A 221 13.47 29.36 -2.46
C ARG A 221 14.17 30.72 -2.37
N THR A 222 14.25 31.30 -1.17
CA THR A 222 14.90 32.60 -0.93
C THR A 222 16.41 32.59 -1.21
N PRO A 223 17.23 31.71 -0.62
CA PRO A 223 18.65 31.64 -0.95
C PRO A 223 18.89 31.24 -2.40
N PHE A 224 18.05 30.39 -3.02
CA PHE A 224 18.16 30.08 -4.45
C PHE A 224 17.92 31.29 -5.35
N LEU A 225 16.92 32.12 -5.05
CA LEU A 225 16.70 33.40 -5.72
C LEU A 225 17.91 34.32 -5.55
N GLY A 226 18.49 34.36 -4.34
CA GLY A 226 19.72 35.11 -4.06
C GLY A 226 20.91 34.65 -4.91
N ILE A 227 21.17 33.34 -4.97
CA ILE A 227 22.28 32.78 -5.76
C ILE A 227 22.04 33.02 -7.26
N ARG A 228 20.79 32.88 -7.75
CA ARG A 228 20.44 33.20 -9.14
C ARG A 228 20.73 34.67 -9.47
N ALA A 229 20.30 35.61 -8.62
CA ALA A 229 20.54 37.03 -8.83
C ALA A 229 22.04 37.36 -8.85
N LEU A 230 22.84 36.73 -7.98
CA LEU A 230 24.30 36.86 -8.01
C LEU A 230 24.90 36.28 -9.29
N ALA A 231 24.46 35.09 -9.72
CA ALA A 231 24.92 34.46 -10.95
C ALA A 231 24.61 35.30 -12.19
N GLU A 232 23.40 35.87 -12.29
CA GLU A 232 22.99 36.80 -13.36
C GLU A 232 23.84 38.07 -13.37
N GLY A 233 24.13 38.63 -12.18
CA GLY A 233 25.02 39.77 -12.04
C GLY A 233 26.42 39.47 -12.57
N ILE A 234 26.99 38.34 -12.19
CA ILE A 234 28.31 37.92 -12.69
C ILE A 234 28.24 37.66 -14.20
N GLN A 235 27.20 36.98 -14.71
CA GLN A 235 27.04 36.70 -16.14
C GLN A 235 26.95 37.99 -16.98
N LYS A 236 26.36 39.06 -16.42
CA LYS A 236 26.25 40.35 -17.09
C LYS A 236 27.60 41.09 -17.22
N TYR A 237 28.44 41.06 -16.19
CA TYR A 237 29.66 41.87 -16.15
C TYR A 237 30.95 41.09 -16.48
N LEU A 238 30.99 39.78 -16.23
CA LEU A 238 32.16 38.94 -16.47
C LEU A 238 32.67 38.96 -17.92
N PRO A 239 31.82 38.92 -18.98
CA PRO A 239 32.30 38.97 -20.35
C PRO A 239 33.08 40.26 -20.65
N THR A 240 32.62 41.39 -20.13
CA THR A 240 33.30 42.69 -20.27
C THR A 240 34.64 42.69 -19.55
N LEU A 241 34.71 42.14 -18.32
CA LEU A 241 35.95 42.01 -17.56
C LEU A 241 36.97 41.07 -18.24
N ILE A 242 36.49 39.99 -18.86
CA ILE A 242 37.35 39.09 -19.65
C ILE A 242 37.87 39.81 -20.90
N GLN A 243 37.02 40.55 -21.61
CA GLN A 243 37.45 41.30 -22.79
C GLN A 243 38.45 42.40 -22.47
N THR A 244 38.28 43.12 -21.36
CA THR A 244 39.23 44.15 -20.93
C THR A 244 40.57 43.53 -20.50
N TYR A 245 40.55 42.39 -19.81
CA TYR A 245 41.74 41.63 -19.46
C TYR A 245 42.54 41.20 -20.71
N ILE A 246 41.87 40.62 -21.70
CA ILE A 246 42.48 40.20 -22.97
C ILE A 246 43.10 41.40 -23.69
N ARG A 247 42.37 42.51 -23.83
CA ARG A 247 42.87 43.71 -24.51
C ARG A 247 44.06 44.36 -23.79
N ALA A 248 44.07 44.35 -22.45
CA ALA A 248 45.18 44.87 -21.66
C ALA A 248 46.47 44.07 -21.90
N MET A 249 46.37 42.74 -21.98
CA MET A 249 47.49 41.88 -22.36
C MET A 249 47.99 42.18 -23.79
N GLU A 250 47.08 42.36 -24.74
CA GLU A 250 47.44 42.66 -26.14
C GLU A 250 48.17 43.99 -26.31
N HIS A 251 47.87 44.99 -25.47
CA HIS A 251 48.51 46.31 -25.49
C HIS A 251 49.74 46.42 -24.58
N GLY A 252 50.23 45.30 -24.03
CA GLY A 252 51.44 45.27 -23.19
C GLY A 252 51.29 45.92 -21.82
N ILE A 253 50.06 46.10 -21.33
CA ILE A 253 49.80 46.59 -19.98
C ILE A 253 50.09 45.45 -19.00
N THR A 254 50.88 45.71 -17.97
CA THR A 254 51.23 44.70 -16.96
C THR A 254 49.99 44.28 -16.18
N VAL A 255 49.55 43.04 -16.39
CA VAL A 255 48.45 42.40 -15.65
C VAL A 255 48.91 41.04 -15.12
N GLU A 256 48.34 40.60 -14.01
CA GLU A 256 48.65 39.29 -13.44
C GLU A 256 48.20 38.16 -14.41
N PRO A 257 49.09 37.21 -14.77
CA PRO A 257 48.78 36.19 -15.76
C PRO A 257 47.83 35.12 -15.19
N ILE A 258 46.64 35.02 -15.78
CA ILE A 258 45.64 34.00 -15.50
C ILE A 258 45.70 32.96 -16.62
N ARG A 259 45.71 31.67 -16.25
CA ARG A 259 45.73 30.57 -17.23
C ARG A 259 44.47 30.61 -18.09
N ARG A 260 44.61 30.52 -19.44
CA ARG A 260 43.47 30.56 -20.39
C ARG A 260 42.33 29.60 -20.02
N SER A 261 42.66 28.38 -19.58
CA SER A 261 41.68 27.38 -19.15
C SER A 261 40.82 27.84 -17.95
N HIS A 262 41.35 28.69 -17.06
CA HIS A 262 40.59 29.24 -15.95
C HIS A 262 39.68 30.38 -16.39
N VAL A 263 40.11 31.20 -17.36
CA VAL A 263 39.29 32.26 -17.96
C VAL A 263 38.09 31.68 -18.70
N GLU A 264 38.31 30.63 -19.49
CA GLU A 264 37.23 29.88 -20.17
C GLU A 264 36.32 29.16 -19.16
N GLY A 265 36.91 28.58 -18.11
CA GLY A 265 36.18 27.89 -17.03
C GLY A 265 35.24 28.80 -16.24
N LEU A 266 35.57 30.08 -16.04
CA LEU A 266 34.73 31.03 -15.33
C LEU A 266 33.39 31.29 -16.04
N SER A 267 33.41 31.38 -17.38
CA SER A 267 32.20 31.57 -18.18
C SER A 267 31.30 30.33 -18.14
N LEU A 268 31.89 29.13 -18.22
CA LEU A 268 31.17 27.86 -18.14
C LEU A 268 30.58 27.57 -16.75
N SER A 269 31.27 28.01 -15.69
CA SER A 269 30.85 27.75 -14.30
C SER A 269 29.53 28.47 -13.94
N LEU A 270 29.25 29.64 -14.52
CA LEU A 270 28.00 30.37 -14.29
C LEU A 270 26.79 29.69 -14.91
N GLY A 271 26.95 29.17 -16.13
CA GLY A 271 25.92 28.35 -16.76
C GLY A 271 25.58 27.12 -15.92
N ARG A 272 26.61 26.48 -15.34
CA ARG A 272 26.45 25.35 -14.43
C ARG A 272 25.68 25.73 -13.16
N ILE A 273 26.05 26.82 -12.48
CA ILE A 273 25.35 27.31 -11.26
C ILE A 273 23.86 27.54 -11.55
N ASN A 274 23.52 28.21 -12.65
CA ASN A 274 22.13 28.50 -12.96
C ASN A 274 21.34 27.21 -13.27
N SER A 275 21.94 26.27 -14.00
CA SER A 275 21.32 24.97 -14.28
C SER A 275 21.10 24.12 -13.03
N GLU A 276 22.02 24.21 -12.05
CA GLU A 276 21.96 23.45 -10.80
C GLU A 276 20.89 23.99 -9.85
N ILE A 277 20.67 25.31 -9.84
CA ILE A 277 19.54 25.96 -9.12
C ILE A 277 18.20 25.57 -9.75
N GLU A 278 18.10 25.55 -11.08
CA GLU A 278 16.88 25.11 -11.76
C GLU A 278 16.55 23.66 -11.49
N TYR A 279 17.56 22.81 -11.54
CA TYR A 279 17.42 21.40 -11.20
C TYR A 279 16.97 21.22 -9.75
N SER A 280 17.56 21.96 -8.81
CA SER A 280 17.19 21.92 -7.39
C SER A 280 15.76 22.36 -7.15
N ASN A 281 15.31 23.45 -7.79
CA ASN A 281 13.90 23.89 -7.72
C ASN A 281 12.94 22.84 -8.30
N ARG A 282 13.29 22.20 -9.43
CA ARG A 282 12.47 21.12 -10.01
C ARG A 282 12.34 19.93 -9.07
N ILE A 283 13.42 19.53 -8.39
CA ILE A 283 13.37 18.47 -7.38
C ILE A 283 12.45 18.88 -6.23
N VAL A 284 12.60 20.10 -5.72
CA VAL A 284 11.77 20.64 -4.64
C VAL A 284 10.29 20.59 -5.03
N ASP A 285 9.94 21.10 -6.21
CA ASP A 285 8.55 21.10 -6.69
C ASP A 285 8.00 19.68 -6.85
N MET A 286 8.79 18.75 -7.39
CA MET A 286 8.39 17.34 -7.55
C MET A 286 8.15 16.63 -6.21
N LEU A 287 9.01 16.88 -5.21
CA LEU A 287 8.84 16.35 -3.86
C LEU A 287 7.61 16.94 -3.17
N LEU A 288 7.35 18.24 -3.36
CA LEU A 288 6.16 18.87 -2.80
C LEU A 288 4.88 18.32 -3.41
N ILE A 289 4.80 18.22 -4.74
CA ILE A 289 3.63 17.67 -5.46
C ILE A 289 3.34 16.23 -5.04
N ASN A 290 4.37 15.41 -4.83
CA ASN A 290 4.20 14.03 -4.37
C ASN A 290 3.86 13.91 -2.87
N SER A 291 4.11 14.95 -2.08
CA SER A 291 3.88 14.96 -0.63
C SER A 291 2.58 15.65 -0.22
N SER A 292 2.06 16.58 -1.04
CA SER A 292 0.78 17.22 -0.78
C SER A 292 -0.35 16.24 -1.13
N GLU A 293 -1.27 16.00 -0.18
CA GLU A 293 -2.57 15.34 -0.44
C GLU A 293 -3.49 16.23 -1.32
N SER A 294 -2.94 17.01 -2.24
CA SER A 294 -3.73 17.76 -3.22
C SER A 294 -4.28 16.75 -4.21
N PRO A 295 -5.61 16.53 -4.27
CA PRO A 295 -6.16 15.68 -5.31
C PRO A 295 -5.80 16.30 -6.65
N VAL A 296 -5.04 15.57 -7.47
CA VAL A 296 -4.81 15.93 -8.86
C VAL A 296 -6.19 15.95 -9.51
N HIS A 297 -6.73 17.15 -9.73
CA HIS A 297 -8.08 17.33 -10.23
C HIS A 297 -8.20 16.64 -11.58
N ALA A 298 -9.20 15.77 -11.74
CA ALA A 298 -9.42 15.00 -12.96
C ALA A 298 -9.70 15.88 -14.21
N ASP A 299 -9.94 17.17 -14.01
CA ASP A 299 -10.15 18.16 -15.06
C ASP A 299 -8.84 18.73 -15.65
N GLU A 300 -7.67 18.37 -15.10
CA GLU A 300 -6.34 18.77 -15.61
C GLU A 300 -5.63 17.68 -16.43
N TYR A 301 -6.29 16.54 -16.71
CA TYR A 301 -5.72 15.52 -17.59
C TYR A 301 -5.89 15.92 -19.05
N THR A 302 -4.84 16.46 -19.65
CA THR A 302 -4.72 16.59 -21.11
C THR A 302 -4.06 15.34 -21.67
N THR A 303 -4.74 14.68 -22.62
CA THR A 303 -4.21 13.51 -23.31
C THR A 303 -3.15 13.96 -24.32
N PHE A 304 -1.90 13.60 -24.06
CA PHE A 304 -0.81 13.81 -25.00
C PHE A 304 -0.49 12.51 -25.75
N SER A 305 -0.23 12.63 -27.05
CA SER A 305 0.36 11.54 -27.83
C SER A 305 1.77 11.27 -27.30
N ALA A 306 2.13 10.00 -27.10
CA ALA A 306 3.49 9.60 -26.70
C ALA A 306 4.57 10.22 -27.61
N PHE A 307 4.26 10.38 -28.91
CA PHE A 307 5.14 11.03 -29.87
C PHE A 307 5.32 12.53 -29.61
N SER A 308 4.28 13.23 -29.16
CA SER A 308 4.34 14.66 -28.83
C SER A 308 5.16 14.95 -27.57
N VAL A 309 5.12 14.04 -26.58
CA VAL A 309 5.93 14.14 -25.35
C VAL A 309 7.40 13.82 -25.64
N TYR A 310 7.65 12.79 -26.46
CA TYR A 310 9.01 12.44 -26.88
C TYR A 310 9.70 13.57 -27.66
N ARG A 311 8.99 14.22 -28.59
CA ARG A 311 9.54 15.34 -29.36
C ARG A 311 9.85 16.55 -28.48
N ARG A 312 8.94 16.90 -27.56
CA ARG A 312 9.13 18.02 -26.62
C ARG A 312 10.30 17.79 -25.65
N SER A 313 10.47 16.57 -25.16
CA SER A 313 11.62 16.22 -24.31
C SER A 313 12.95 16.14 -25.08
N ALA A 314 12.93 15.70 -26.34
CA ALA A 314 14.11 15.73 -27.20
C ALA A 314 14.57 17.17 -27.52
N ASP A 315 13.65 18.13 -27.58
CA ASP A 315 13.95 19.55 -27.80
C ASP A 315 14.45 20.27 -26.52
N GLU A 316 14.18 19.73 -25.33
CA GLU A 316 14.55 20.32 -24.02
C GLU A 316 15.86 19.76 -23.42
N VAL A 317 16.42 18.69 -23.98
CA VAL A 317 17.73 18.15 -23.56
C VAL A 317 18.83 18.77 -24.42
N PRO A 318 19.65 19.70 -23.91
CA PRO A 318 20.85 20.11 -24.63
C PRO A 318 21.78 18.91 -24.70
N ILE A 319 21.99 18.39 -25.91
CA ILE A 319 22.97 17.35 -26.20
C ILE A 319 24.35 17.96 -25.92
N HIS A 320 24.90 17.68 -24.74
CA HIS A 320 26.30 17.93 -24.45
C HIS A 320 27.15 16.95 -25.25
N HIS A 321 27.76 17.44 -26.33
CA HIS A 321 28.96 16.84 -26.94
C HIS A 321 30.21 17.28 -26.18
#